data_AF-A0A0D0IYI4-F1
#
_entry.id   AF-A0A0D0IYI4-F1
#
_cell.length_a   1.000
_cell.length_b   1.000
_cell.length_c   1.000
_cell.angle_alpha   90.00
_cell.angle_beta   90.00
_cell.angle_gamma   90.00
#
_symmetry.space_group_name_H-M   'P 1'
#
loop_
_entity.id
_entity.type
_entity.pdbx_description
1 polymer ?
#
loop_
_entity_poly.entity_id
_entity_poly.type
_entity_poly.pdbx_seq_one_letter_code
_entity_poly.pdbx_strand_id
1 'polypeptide(L)' 'MPDLISKEDARLCASIVTEVARAQGFLREPAAIGRLTVSVAKLYNKGLRDRDQLLAAVMQLSK' A
#
# COMPACT_ATOMS: atom_id res chain seq x y z
N MET A 1 5.26 -20.56 -10.10
CA MET A 1 3.99 -19.83 -9.96
C MET A 1 4.28 -18.60 -9.12
N PRO A 2 3.75 -17.39 -9.41
CA PRO A 2 3.88 -16.31 -8.46
C PRO A 2 3.19 -16.78 -7.17
N ASP A 3 3.91 -16.80 -6.05
CA ASP A 3 3.29 -17.10 -4.77
C ASP A 3 2.14 -16.11 -4.56
N LEU A 4 0.92 -16.63 -4.56
CA LEU A 4 -0.26 -15.84 -4.27
C LEU A 4 -0.08 -15.29 -2.86
N ILE A 5 -0.16 -13.97 -2.71
CA ILE A 5 0.02 -13.31 -1.41
C ILE A 5 -0.98 -13.91 -0.41
N SER A 6 -0.57 -14.09 0.84
CA SER A 6 -1.50 -14.57 1.87
C SER A 6 -2.70 -13.60 1.98
N LYS A 7 -3.87 -14.12 2.35
CA LYS A 7 -5.04 -13.27 2.67
C LYS A 7 -4.72 -12.25 3.75
N GLU A 8 -3.77 -12.55 4.63
CA GLU A 8 -3.26 -11.63 5.65
C GLU A 8 -2.46 -10.48 5.02
N ASP A 9 -1.52 -10.79 4.13
CA ASP A 9 -0.73 -9.81 3.38
C ASP A 9 -1.62 -8.87 2.54
N ALA A 10 -2.66 -9.41 1.90
CA ALA A 10 -3.62 -8.63 1.15
C ALA A 10 -4.36 -7.62 2.03
N ARG A 11 -4.75 -8.04 3.23
CA ARG A 11 -5.42 -7.16 4.21
C ARG A 11 -4.49 -6.10 4.75
N LEU A 12 -3.23 -6.44 5.01
CA LEU A 12 -2.20 -5.48 5.41
C LEU A 12 -2.02 -4.39 4.34
N CYS A 13 -1.83 -4.78 3.08
CA CYS A 13 -1.67 -3.85 1.98
C CYS A 13 -2.90 -2.95 1.82
N ALA A 14 -4.11 -3.52 1.86
CA ALA A 14 -5.36 -2.77 1.75
C ALA A 14 -5.57 -1.78 2.90
N SER A 15 -5.19 -2.15 4.13
CA SER A 15 -5.24 -1.26 5.29
C SER A 15 -4.35 -0.04 5.10
N ILE A 16 -3.11 -0.25 4.62
CA ILE A 16 -2.16 0.84 4.36
C ILE A 16 -2.68 1.76 3.25
N VAL A 17 -3.21 1.20 2.16
CA VAL A 17 -3.80 1.98 1.07
C VAL A 17 -4.92 2.88 1.59
N THR A 18 -5.81 2.33 2.42
CA THR A 18 -6.94 3.07 2.99
C THR A 18 -6.48 4.18 3.93
N GLU A 19 -5.48 3.90 4.77
CA GLU A 19 -4.95 4.85 5.74
C GLU A 19 -4.27 6.04 5.04
N VAL A 20 -3.42 5.78 4.06
CA VAL A 20 -2.73 6.84 3.29
C VAL A 20 -3.73 7.64 2.47
N ALA A 21 -4.67 6.99 1.78
CA ALA A 21 -5.70 7.70 1.02
C ALA A 21 -6.58 8.60 1.91
N ARG A 22 -6.86 8.17 3.14
CA ARG A 22 -7.57 8.99 4.13
C ARG A 22 -6.71 10.17 4.58
N ALA A 23 -5.46 9.92 4.95
CA ALA A 23 -4.54 10.96 5.46
C ALA A 23 -4.25 12.05 4.41
N GLN A 24 -4.22 11.67 3.12
CA GLN A 24 -3.92 12.57 2.01
C GLN A 24 -5.17 13.12 1.30
N GLY A 25 -6.38 12.72 1.74
CA GLY A 25 -7.63 13.32 1.28
C GLY A 25 -8.16 12.84 -0.07
N PHE A 26 -7.59 11.81 -0.68
CA PHE A 26 -7.96 11.34 -2.03
C PHE A 26 -8.78 10.04 -2.06
N LEU A 27 -9.46 9.68 -0.95
CA LEU A 27 -10.34 8.49 -0.88
C LEU A 27 -11.39 8.40 -2.01
N ARG A 28 -11.73 9.52 -2.66
CA ARG A 28 -12.69 9.59 -3.77
C ARG A 28 -12.04 9.66 -5.15
N GLU A 29 -10.74 9.42 -5.25
CA GLU A 29 -9.97 9.45 -6.51
C GLU A 29 -9.48 8.04 -6.87
N PRO A 30 -10.22 7.28 -7.69
CA PRO A 30 -9.87 5.91 -8.05
C PRO A 30 -8.47 5.80 -8.69
N ALA A 31 -8.09 6.79 -9.49
CA ALA A 31 -6.78 6.83 -10.13
C ALA A 31 -5.63 6.99 -9.12
N ALA A 32 -5.82 7.83 -8.08
CA ALA A 32 -4.83 7.99 -7.02
C ALA A 32 -4.71 6.73 -6.17
N ILE A 33 -5.83 6.11 -5.81
CA ILE A 33 -5.88 4.82 -5.10
C ILE A 33 -5.18 3.72 -5.91
N GLY A 34 -5.41 3.66 -7.23
CA GLY A 34 -4.75 2.68 -8.11
C GLY A 34 -3.23 2.84 -8.12
N ARG A 35 -2.72 4.06 -8.25
CA ARG A 35 -1.27 4.35 -8.16
C ARG A 35 -0.70 3.97 -6.81
N LEU A 36 -1.39 4.33 -5.73
CA LEU A 36 -0.99 4.00 -4.36
C LEU A 36 -0.91 2.47 -4.18
N THR A 37 -1.91 1.73 -4.63
CA THR A 37 -1.96 0.26 -4.56
C THR A 37 -0.76 -0.38 -5.26
N VAL A 38 -0.41 0.10 -6.45
CA VAL A 38 0.78 -0.37 -7.19
C VAL A 38 2.07 -0.08 -6.42
N SER A 39 2.18 1.11 -5.81
CA SER A 39 3.34 1.47 -4.99
C SER A 39 3.49 0.58 -3.75
N VAL A 40 2.39 0.33 -3.02
CA VAL A 40 2.37 -0.60 -1.88
C VAL A 40 2.81 -2.00 -2.31
N ALA A 41 2.24 -2.53 -3.39
CA ALA A 41 2.59 -3.85 -3.90
C ALA A 41 4.08 -3.96 -4.31
N LYS A 42 4.63 -2.92 -4.95
CA LYS A 42 6.05 -2.87 -5.31
C LYS A 42 6.97 -2.89 -4.08
N LEU A 43 6.63 -2.14 -3.03
CA LEU A 43 7.42 -2.10 -1.80
C LEU A 43 7.33 -3.42 -1.03
N TYR A 44 6.13 -3.99 -0.94
CA TYR A 44 5.91 -5.30 -0.33
C TYR A 44 6.73 -6.39 -1.03
N ASN A 45 6.68 -6.42 -2.37
CA ASN A 45 7.42 -7.39 -3.18
C ASN A 45 8.95 -7.20 -3.11
N LYS A 46 9.44 -6.03 -2.67
CA LYS A 46 10.85 -5.79 -2.37
C LYS A 46 11.29 -6.28 -0.98
N GLY A 47 10.39 -6.90 -0.22
CA GLY A 47 10.66 -7.45 1.10
C GLY A 47 10.23 -6.56 2.26
N LEU A 48 9.63 -5.40 1.99
CA LEU A 48 9.14 -4.50 3.03
C LEU A 48 7.77 -4.98 3.53
N ARG A 49 7.79 -6.00 4.40
CA ARG A 49 6.59 -6.69 4.90
C ARG A 49 6.09 -6.21 6.26
N ASP A 50 6.92 -5.46 6.98
CA ASP A 50 6.50 -4.83 8.23
C ASP A 50 5.54 -3.67 7.94
N ARG A 51 4.45 -3.60 8.70
CA ARG A 51 3.36 -2.65 8.47
C ARG A 51 3.85 -1.20 8.58
N ASP A 52 4.62 -0.89 9.63
CA ASP A 52 5.00 0.48 9.94
C ASP A 52 6.10 0.96 9.00
N GLN A 53 7.05 0.08 8.66
CA GLN A 53 8.05 0.36 7.61
C GLN A 53 7.39 0.59 6.24
N LEU A 54 6.41 -0.24 5.87
CA LEU A 54 5.70 -0.11 4.62
C LEU A 54 4.86 1.18 4.57
N LEU A 55 4.16 1.51 5.65
CA LEU A 55 3.42 2.76 5.78
C LEU A 55 4.35 3.99 5.66
N ALA A 56 5.46 4.01 6.39
CA ALA A 56 6.43 5.09 6.35
C ALA A 56 7.01 5.29 4.94
N ALA A 57 7.40 4.20 4.27
CA ALA A 57 7.94 4.24 2.91
C ALA A 57 6.90 4.76 1.90
N VAL A 58 5.64 4.34 2.03
CA VAL A 58 4.55 4.77 1.15
C VAL A 58 4.21 6.25 1.35
N MET A 59 4.22 6.73 2.59
CA MET A 59 4.02 8.16 2.90
C MET A 59 5.15 9.03 2.35
N GLN A 60 6.39 8.54 2.31
CA GLN A 60 7.51 9.24 1.67
C GLN A 60 7.38 9.29 0.13
N LEU A 61 6.77 8.26 -0.48
CA LEU A 61 6.59 8.19 -1.93
C LEU A 61 5.47 9.10 -2.46
N SER A 62 4.52 9.44 -1.59
CA SER A 62 3.29 10.16 -1.92
C SER A 62 3.34 11.63 -1.51
N LYS A 63 4.56 12.18 -1.40
CA LYS A 63 4.85 13.56 -1.01
C LYS A 63 5.23 14.41 -2.21
#